data_AF-A0A6N7GKK1-F1
#
_entry.id   AF-A0A6N7GKK1-F1
#
_cell.length_a   1.000
_cell.length_b   1.000
_cell.length_c   1.000
_cell.angle_alpha   90.00
_cell.angle_beta   90.00
_cell.angle_gamma   90.00
#
_symmetry.space_group_name_H-M   'P 1'
#
loop_
_entity.id
_entity.type
_entity.pdbx_description
1 polymer ?
#
loop_
_entity_poly.entity_id
_entity_poly.type
_entity_poly.pdbx_seq_one_letter_code
_entity_poly.pdbx_strand_id
1 'polypeptide(L)' 'MLKRIQEWYRGPYVTPPPNDPRSSLVFITGHHKPHWTARAAQALVGFWLAHWQWIIGTTIACAGLMLAYSKL' A
#
# COMPACT_ATOMS: atom_id res chain seq x y z
N MET A 1 7.56 19.62 3.77
CA MET A 1 7.64 18.20 4.18
C MET A 1 6.61 17.31 3.49
N LEU A 2 5.30 17.61 3.60
CA LEU A 2 4.21 16.81 3.01
C LEU A 2 4.38 16.51 1.50
N LYS A 3 4.81 17.49 0.69
CA LYS A 3 5.03 17.29 -0.76
C LYS A 3 6.06 16.19 -1.06
N ARG A 4 7.17 16.13 -0.31
CA ARG A 4 8.20 15.09 -0.49
C ARG A 4 7.70 13.70 -0.12
N ILE A 5 6.86 13.60 0.91
CA ILE A 5 6.23 12.33 1.31
C ILE A 5 5.23 11.89 0.23
N GLN A 6 4.46 12.82 -0.32
CA GLN A 6 3.49 12.55 -1.38
C GLN A 6 4.17 12.12 -2.69
N GLU A 7 5.27 12.77 -3.08
CA GLU A 7 6.10 12.37 -4.23
C GLU A 7 6.74 11.01 -4.01
N TRP A 8 7.26 10.74 -2.82
CA TRP A 8 7.79 9.43 -2.47
C TRP A 8 6.72 8.34 -2.51
N TYR A 9 5.51 8.64 -2.00
CA TYR A 9 4.39 7.69 -1.93
C TYR A 9 3.77 7.42 -3.31
N ARG A 10 3.55 8.44 -4.13
CA ARG A 10 3.02 8.26 -5.51
C ARG A 10 4.09 7.75 -6.48
N GLY A 11 5.34 8.16 -6.31
CA GLY A 11 6.40 7.94 -7.27
C GLY A 11 6.38 8.94 -8.43
N PRO A 12 7.48 9.08 -9.19
CA PRO A 12 7.52 9.88 -10.40
C PRO A 12 6.55 9.35 -11.46
N TYR A 13 5.88 10.27 -12.17
CA TYR A 13 5.06 9.94 -13.33
C TYR A 13 5.97 9.57 -14.50
N VAL A 14 5.83 8.34 -14.99
CA VAL A 14 6.51 7.91 -16.22
C VAL A 14 5.55 8.16 -17.37
N THR A 15 5.90 9.12 -18.23
CA THR A 15 5.16 9.37 -19.46
C THR A 15 5.20 8.12 -20.35
N PRO A 16 4.10 7.77 -21.01
CA PRO A 16 4.09 6.65 -21.93
C PRO A 16 5.12 6.88 -23.06
N PRO A 17 5.70 5.81 -23.63
CA PRO A 17 6.59 5.92 -24.78
C PRO A 17 5.91 6.66 -25.93
N PRO A 18 6.65 7.42 -26.76
CA PRO A 18 6.08 8.05 -27.95
C PRO A 18 5.42 6.98 -28.82
N ASN A 19 4.16 7.24 -29.22
CA ASN A 19 3.36 6.30 -30.01
C ASN A 19 4.05 5.99 -31.34
N ASP A 20 4.22 4.71 -31.66
CA ASP A 20 4.76 4.29 -32.96
C ASP A 20 3.74 4.67 -34.06
N PRO A 21 4.12 5.45 -35.09
CA PRO A 21 3.21 5.87 -36.16
C PRO A 21 2.61 4.71 -36.98
N ARG A 22 3.09 3.47 -36.82
CA ARG A 22 2.53 2.25 -37.45
C ARG A 22 1.63 1.42 -36.53
N SER A 23 1.48 1.80 -35.27
CA SER A 23 0.66 1.10 -34.28
C SER A 23 -0.72 1.76 -34.15
N SER A 24 -1.79 0.96 -34.22
CA SER A 24 -3.16 1.40 -33.93
C SER A 24 -3.46 1.52 -32.43
N LEU A 25 -2.48 1.21 -31.56
CA LEU A 25 -2.62 1.21 -30.10
C LEU A 25 -2.01 2.48 -29.51
N VAL A 26 -2.85 3.42 -29.10
CA VAL A 26 -2.42 4.64 -28.40
C VAL A 26 -2.33 4.38 -26.90
N PHE A 27 -1.11 4.38 -26.34
CA PHE A 27 -0.91 4.32 -24.89
C PHE A 27 -1.04 5.72 -24.28
N ILE A 28 -2.26 6.10 -23.88
CA ILE A 28 -2.56 7.43 -23.30
C ILE A 28 -2.23 7.49 -21.80
N THR A 29 -2.11 6.35 -21.12
CA THR A 29 -1.94 6.29 -19.66
C THR A 29 -0.49 6.04 -19.26
N GLY A 30 0.19 7.08 -18.78
CA GLY A 30 1.44 6.94 -18.02
C GLY A 30 1.20 6.31 -16.65
N HIS A 31 2.19 5.57 -16.15
CA HIS A 31 2.13 4.94 -14.83
C HIS A 31 3.09 5.63 -13.87
N HIS A 32 2.65 5.78 -12.62
CA HIS A 32 3.56 6.20 -11.57
C HIS A 32 4.37 5.00 -11.10
N LYS A 33 5.69 5.16 -10.95
CA LYS A 33 6.58 4.12 -10.41
C LYS A 33 7.02 4.51 -8.99
N PRO A 34 6.22 4.19 -7.95
CA PRO A 34 6.64 4.42 -6.56
C PRO A 34 7.87 3.59 -6.21
N HIS A 35 8.67 4.11 -5.28
CA HIS A 35 9.75 3.34 -4.66
C HIS A 35 9.19 2.07 -4.00
N TRP A 36 9.99 1.01 -3.93
CA TRP A 36 9.55 -0.26 -3.34
C TRP A 36 9.09 -0.10 -1.87
N THR A 37 9.72 0.81 -1.12
CA THR A 37 9.33 1.14 0.25
C THR A 37 7.94 1.79 0.32
N ALA A 38 7.61 2.66 -0.63
CA ALA A 38 6.28 3.25 -0.74
C ALA A 38 5.22 2.20 -1.11
N ARG A 39 5.55 1.23 -1.97
CA ARG A 39 4.67 0.08 -2.25
C ARG A 39 4.41 -0.78 -1.02
N ALA A 40 5.45 -1.06 -0.24
CA ALA A 40 5.29 -1.80 1.01
C ALA A 40 4.40 -1.04 2.00
N ALA A 41 4.58 0.28 2.13
CA ALA A 41 3.73 1.13 2.96
C ALA A 41 2.26 1.13 2.48
N GLN A 42 2.03 1.25 1.17
CA GLN A 42 0.70 1.16 0.56
C GLN A 42 0.03 -0.18 0.88
N ALA A 43 0.75 -1.28 0.72
CA ALA A 43 0.26 -2.62 1.01
C ALA A 43 -0.07 -2.79 2.49
N LEU A 44 0.80 -2.31 3.39
CA LEU A 44 0.60 -2.40 4.84
C LEU A 44 -0.60 -1.58 5.29
N VAL A 45 -0.72 -0.34 4.82
CA VAL A 45 -1.86 0.54 5.13
C VAL A 45 -3.15 -0.03 4.54
N GLY A 46 -3.10 -0.56 3.31
CA GLY A 46 -4.25 -1.23 2.68
C GLY A 46 -4.70 -2.46 3.46
N PHE A 47 -3.75 -3.31 3.86
CA PHE A 47 -4.01 -4.47 4.71
C PHE A 47 -4.61 -4.07 6.06
N TRP A 48 -4.04 -3.06 6.72
CA TRP A 48 -4.56 -2.54 7.97
C TRP A 48 -6.00 -2.03 7.81
N LEU A 49 -6.26 -1.18 6.82
CA LEU A 49 -7.61 -0.66 6.56
C LEU A 49 -8.63 -1.76 6.22
N ALA A 50 -8.19 -2.83 5.54
CA ALA A 50 -9.07 -3.96 5.23
C ALA A 50 -9.34 -4.87 6.43
N HIS A 51 -8.39 -5.02 7.35
CA HIS A 51 -8.43 -6.05 8.39
C HIS A 51 -8.29 -5.56 9.83
N TRP A 52 -8.34 -4.25 10.07
CA TRP A 52 -8.14 -3.66 11.41
C TRP A 52 -9.07 -4.28 12.48
N GLN A 53 -10.32 -4.60 12.11
CA GLN A 53 -11.28 -5.23 13.02
C GLN A 53 -10.81 -6.60 13.51
N TRP A 54 -10.31 -7.43 12.58
CA TRP A 54 -9.77 -8.74 12.89
C TRP A 54 -8.49 -8.65 13.71
N ILE A 55 -7.59 -7.73 13.35
CA ILE A 55 -6.34 -7.51 14.10
C ILE A 55 -6.64 -7.15 15.55
N ILE A 56 -7.56 -6.21 15.79
CA ILE A 56 -7.94 -5.81 17.15
C ILE A 56 -8.63 -6.97 17.88
N GLY A 57 -9.60 -7.63 17.24
CA GLY A 57 -10.34 -8.75 17.83
C GLY A 57 -9.43 -9.91 18.24
N THR A 58 -8.52 -10.33 17.35
CA THR A 58 -7.53 -11.38 17.65
C THR A 58 -6.57 -10.94 18.76
N THR A 59 -6.13 -9.69 18.76
CA THR A 59 -5.23 -9.17 19.82
C THR A 59 -5.91 -9.22 21.19
N ILE A 60 -7.16 -8.78 21.29
CA ILE A 60 -7.94 -8.82 22.53
C ILE A 60 -8.16 -10.27 22.99
N ALA A 61 -8.52 -11.17 22.07
CA ALA A 61 -8.72 -12.58 22.39
C ALA A 61 -7.44 -13.24 22.92
N CYS A 62 -6.30 -13.02 22.25
CA CYS A 62 -5.00 -13.53 22.71
C CYS A 62 -4.61 -12.95 24.07
N ALA A 63 -4.81 -11.64 24.29
CA ALA A 63 -4.54 -11.01 25.58
C ALA A 63 -5.42 -11.59 26.70
N GLY A 64 -6.71 -11.78 26.44
CA GLY A 64 -7.64 -12.42 27.38
C GLY A 64 -7.23 -13.85 27.72
N LEU A 65 -6.81 -14.63 26.71
CA LEU A 65 -6.32 -15.99 26.91
C LEU A 65 -5.04 -16.03 27.75
N MET A 66 -4.07 -15.14 27.47
CA MET A 66 -2.84 -15.02 28.25
C MET A 66 -3.13 -14.67 29.71
N LEU A 67 -4.05 -13.74 29.96
CA LEU A 67 -4.46 -13.37 31.31
C LEU A 67 -5.14 -14.54 32.03
N ALA A 68 -6.06 -15.24 31.37
CA ALA A 68 -6.71 -16.41 31.93
C ALA A 68 -5.70 -17.51 32.29
N TYR A 69 -4.75 -17.79 31.41
CA TYR A 69 -3.67 -18.76 31.65
C TYR A 69 -2.78 -18.34 32.84
N SER A 70 -2.43 -17.06 32.96
CA SER A 70 -1.60 -16.56 34.06
C SER A 70 -2.27 -16.58 35.44
N LYS A 71 -3.61 -16.72 35.46
CA LYS A 71 -4.44 -16.74 36.67
C LYS A 71 -4.86 -18.16 37.10
N LEU A 72 -4.50 -19.16 36.30
CA LEU A 72 -4.69 -20.59 36.59
C LEU A 72 -3.47 -21.14 37.33
#